data_AF-A0A815R7A8-F1
#
_entry.id   AF-A0A815R7A8-F1
#
_cell.length_a   1.000
_cell.length_b   1.000
_cell.length_c   1.000
_cell.angle_alpha   90.00
_cell.angle_beta   90.00
_cell.angle_gamma   90.00
#
_symmetry.space_group_name_H-M   'P 1'
#
loop_
_entity.id
_entity.type
_entity.pdbx_description
1 polymer ?
#
loop_
_entity_poly.entity_id
_entity_poly.type
_entity_poly.pdbx_seq_one_letter_code
_entity_poly.pdbx_strand_id
1 'polypeptide(L)'
;MLDNFAYLIRTIGHIPNGNRYYYIGRSQPPYFSLMTELVGKTEKYKDELEMEYQFWMTKRSVKLDDGTILNRYYDDLSNTPRPEAFFEDTEIGHKTDNPNIYVNLRAAAESGWDFSSRWMEDENDLSTIQTTNFIPIDLNCLLYHLELSLGKITEAEHRRQAIQKYMWSNELQFFMDYNFIKKQQSNCLTLAGVFPMWLKIATSDQAKHIASRIESLFLRDGGLSTTISDKSTQQWDNPNGWAPLQYVAYCALIQTPGYEILGRTIRERWMSLNERIFKETGKMMEKYDVVNMNKPAGGGEYKAQDGFGWTNGVYLEMFYQKQTES
;
A
#
# COMPACT_ATOMS: atom_id res chain seq x y z
N MET A 1 -4.32 -20.75 -2.27
CA MET A 1 -4.36 -19.29 -2.56
C MET A 1 -4.03 -18.99 -4.01
N LEU A 2 -2.84 -19.32 -4.53
CA LEU A 2 -2.51 -19.00 -5.93
C LEU A 2 -3.50 -19.55 -6.97
N ASP A 3 -3.92 -20.81 -6.85
CA ASP A 3 -4.92 -21.37 -7.77
C ASP A 3 -6.28 -20.65 -7.69
N ASN A 4 -6.63 -20.09 -6.51
CA ASN A 4 -7.86 -19.29 -6.36
C ASN A 4 -7.73 -17.94 -7.07
N PHE A 5 -6.59 -17.25 -6.93
CA PHE A 5 -6.34 -16.00 -7.66
C PHE A 5 -6.28 -16.22 -9.16
N ALA A 6 -5.58 -17.27 -9.61
CA ALA A 6 -5.57 -17.66 -11.02
C ALA A 6 -6.98 -17.96 -11.55
N TYR A 7 -7.82 -18.64 -10.77
CA TYR A 7 -9.23 -18.85 -11.11
C TYR A 7 -10.00 -17.53 -11.24
N LEU A 8 -9.84 -16.59 -10.31
CA LEU A 8 -10.50 -15.28 -10.35
C LEU A 8 -10.04 -14.46 -11.57
N ILE A 9 -8.74 -14.44 -11.86
CA ILE A 9 -8.20 -13.77 -13.07
C ILE A 9 -8.84 -14.36 -14.33
N ARG A 10 -8.91 -15.70 -14.45
CA ARG A 10 -9.48 -16.36 -15.64
C ARG A 10 -10.99 -16.15 -15.80
N THR A 11 -11.72 -15.97 -14.69
CA THR A 11 -13.19 -15.92 -14.71
C THR A 11 -13.77 -14.52 -14.62
N ILE A 12 -13.06 -13.59 -13.98
CA ILE A 12 -13.48 -12.19 -13.75
C ILE A 12 -12.66 -11.22 -14.60
N GLY A 13 -11.41 -11.57 -14.93
CA GLY A 13 -10.47 -10.73 -15.67
C GLY A 13 -9.40 -10.07 -14.79
N HIS A 14 -9.57 -10.12 -13.47
CA HIS A 14 -8.63 -9.61 -12.46
C HIS A 14 -8.89 -10.27 -11.11
N ILE A 15 -8.05 -9.98 -10.12
CA ILE A 15 -8.29 -10.35 -8.72
C ILE A 15 -9.19 -9.26 -8.10
N PRO A 16 -10.47 -9.51 -7.80
CA PRO A 16 -11.30 -8.52 -7.11
C PRO A 16 -10.80 -8.30 -5.68
N ASN A 17 -11.09 -7.12 -5.09
CA ASN A 17 -10.74 -6.76 -3.71
C ASN A 17 -11.05 -7.87 -2.69
N GLY A 18 -12.19 -8.53 -2.87
CA GLY A 18 -12.53 -9.79 -2.22
C GLY A 18 -13.49 -10.60 -3.08
N ASN A 19 -13.74 -11.86 -2.73
CA ASN A 19 -14.63 -12.76 -3.46
C ASN A 19 -16.13 -12.50 -3.19
N ARG A 20 -16.56 -11.24 -3.34
CA ARG A 20 -17.95 -10.78 -3.21
C ARG A 20 -18.37 -10.00 -4.45
N TYR A 21 -19.64 -10.08 -4.82
CA TYR A 21 -20.16 -9.43 -6.03
C TYR A 21 -19.91 -7.92 -6.06
N TYR A 22 -20.07 -7.22 -4.93
CA TYR A 22 -19.89 -5.77 -4.83
C TYR A 22 -18.42 -5.30 -4.94
N TYR A 23 -17.46 -6.24 -5.03
CA TYR A 23 -16.05 -5.97 -5.31
C TYR A 23 -15.68 -6.16 -6.79
N ILE A 24 -16.60 -6.58 -7.66
CA ILE A 24 -16.25 -6.97 -9.03
C ILE A 24 -15.63 -5.84 -9.87
N GLY A 25 -15.93 -4.57 -9.60
CA GLY A 25 -15.37 -3.45 -10.37
C GLY A 25 -14.00 -2.95 -9.92
N ARG A 26 -13.47 -3.46 -8.80
CA ARG A 26 -12.17 -3.04 -8.27
C ARG A 26 -11.30 -4.22 -7.84
N SER A 27 -10.00 -4.03 -7.99
CA SER A 27 -8.96 -4.95 -7.58
C SER A 27 -8.48 -4.66 -6.14
N GLN A 28 -7.26 -5.04 -5.84
CA GLN A 28 -6.41 -4.56 -4.73
C GLN A 28 -4.97 -4.39 -5.23
N PRO A 29 -4.00 -3.91 -4.41
CA PRO A 29 -2.61 -3.83 -4.82
C PRO A 29 -2.10 -5.18 -5.40
N PRO A 30 -1.45 -5.20 -6.58
CA PRO A 30 -1.23 -6.44 -7.32
C PRO A 30 -0.01 -7.24 -6.83
N TYR A 31 -0.20 -7.97 -5.73
CA TYR A 31 0.82 -8.83 -5.13
C TYR A 31 0.96 -10.21 -5.81
N PHE A 32 0.14 -10.57 -6.80
CA PHE A 32 0.13 -11.92 -7.35
C PHE A 32 1.48 -12.34 -7.95
N SER A 33 2.19 -11.45 -8.65
CA SER A 33 3.56 -11.70 -9.14
C SER A 33 4.52 -12.06 -8.00
N LEU A 34 4.57 -11.23 -6.95
CA LEU A 34 5.35 -11.47 -5.73
C LEU A 34 4.99 -12.80 -5.06
N MET A 35 3.70 -13.13 -4.99
CA MET A 35 3.25 -14.41 -4.39
C MET A 35 3.69 -15.62 -5.22
N THR A 36 3.66 -15.53 -6.54
CA THR A 36 4.13 -16.62 -7.42
C THR A 36 5.64 -16.80 -7.36
N GLU A 37 6.38 -15.70 -7.27
CA GLU A 37 7.84 -15.71 -7.11
C GLU A 37 8.25 -16.32 -5.77
N LEU A 38 7.59 -15.92 -4.67
CA LEU A 38 7.85 -16.42 -3.32
C LEU A 38 7.84 -17.96 -3.24
N VAL A 39 6.95 -18.62 -3.99
CA VAL A 39 6.84 -20.08 -3.99
C VAL A 39 7.52 -20.75 -5.20
N GLY A 40 8.27 -20.00 -6.02
CA GLY A 40 8.97 -20.50 -7.20
C GLY A 40 8.03 -21.03 -8.30
N LYS A 41 6.87 -20.42 -8.47
CA LYS A 41 5.84 -20.86 -9.45
C LYS A 41 5.47 -19.80 -10.49
N THR A 42 6.28 -18.76 -10.68
CA THR A 42 6.02 -17.70 -11.69
C THR A 42 5.71 -18.29 -13.07
N GLU A 43 6.52 -19.24 -13.55
CA GLU A 43 6.30 -19.85 -14.87
C GLU A 43 4.98 -20.63 -14.98
N LYS A 44 4.51 -21.24 -13.87
CA LYS A 44 3.21 -21.94 -13.85
C LYS A 44 2.04 -20.99 -14.10
N TYR A 45 2.13 -19.74 -13.63
CA TYR A 45 1.03 -18.78 -13.65
C TYR A 45 1.27 -17.62 -14.63
N LYS A 46 2.16 -17.81 -15.62
CA LYS A 46 2.58 -16.76 -16.55
C LYS A 46 1.41 -16.18 -17.34
N ASP A 47 0.48 -17.04 -17.78
CA ASP A 47 -0.71 -16.61 -18.52
C ASP A 47 -1.61 -15.73 -17.65
N GLU A 48 -1.84 -16.10 -16.39
CA GLU A 48 -2.64 -15.29 -15.48
C GLU A 48 -1.95 -13.99 -15.08
N LEU A 49 -0.62 -13.99 -14.95
CA LEU A 49 0.17 -12.77 -14.73
C LEU A 49 0.04 -11.80 -15.92
N GLU A 50 0.09 -12.32 -17.16
CA GLU A 50 -0.13 -11.50 -18.35
C GLU A 50 -1.57 -10.95 -18.39
N MET A 51 -2.57 -11.76 -18.05
CA MET A 51 -3.96 -11.31 -17.97
C MET A 51 -4.15 -10.20 -16.93
N GLU A 52 -3.58 -10.35 -15.73
CA GLU A 52 -3.60 -9.31 -14.70
C GLU A 52 -2.88 -8.03 -15.16
N TYR A 53 -1.72 -8.17 -15.81
CA TYR A 53 -1.01 -7.03 -16.39
C TYR A 53 -1.89 -6.27 -17.40
N GLN A 54 -2.56 -6.99 -18.30
CA GLN A 54 -3.48 -6.38 -19.27
C GLN A 54 -4.64 -5.66 -18.58
N PHE A 55 -5.19 -6.20 -17.49
CA PHE A 55 -6.18 -5.47 -16.68
C PHE A 55 -5.65 -4.11 -16.22
N TRP A 56 -4.47 -4.07 -15.58
CA TRP A 56 -3.89 -2.82 -15.11
C TRP A 56 -3.61 -1.83 -16.24
N MET A 57 -3.06 -2.31 -17.35
CA MET A 57 -2.72 -1.45 -18.49
C MET A 57 -3.94 -0.94 -19.25
N THR A 58 -5.04 -1.69 -19.28
CA THR A 58 -6.26 -1.29 -20.00
C THR A 58 -7.25 -0.52 -19.15
N LYS A 59 -7.35 -0.83 -17.86
CA LYS A 59 -8.38 -0.30 -16.95
C LYS A 59 -7.86 0.73 -15.94
N ARG A 60 -6.54 0.80 -15.73
CA ARG A 60 -5.93 1.59 -14.66
C ARG A 60 -4.82 2.51 -15.15
N SER A 61 -4.55 2.56 -16.45
CA SER A 61 -3.49 3.40 -17.02
C SER A 61 -3.90 4.88 -17.09
N VAL A 62 -2.91 5.74 -16.89
CA VAL A 62 -2.98 7.19 -17.06
C VAL A 62 -1.83 7.57 -17.99
N LYS A 63 -2.16 8.23 -19.10
CA LYS A 63 -1.17 8.79 -20.02
C LYS A 63 -0.93 10.25 -19.65
N LEU A 64 0.32 10.59 -19.30
CA LEU A 64 0.74 11.96 -19.00
C LEU A 64 1.01 12.75 -20.28
N ASP A 65 1.16 14.07 -20.12
CA ASP A 65 1.32 15.01 -21.23
C ASP A 65 2.51 14.69 -22.14
N ASP A 66 3.58 14.12 -21.59
CA ASP A 66 4.79 13.73 -22.34
C ASP A 66 4.70 12.31 -22.96
N GLY A 67 3.55 11.66 -22.83
CA GLY A 67 3.30 10.31 -23.31
C GLY A 67 3.69 9.20 -22.33
N THR A 68 4.28 9.51 -21.18
CA THR A 68 4.56 8.53 -20.12
C THR A 68 3.27 7.86 -19.66
N ILE A 69 3.31 6.54 -19.49
CA ILE A 69 2.19 5.75 -18.97
C ILE A 69 2.55 5.26 -17.57
N LEU A 70 1.70 5.60 -16.61
CA LEU A 70 1.71 5.06 -15.25
C LEU A 70 0.28 4.63 -14.88
N ASN A 71 0.08 4.11 -13.68
CA ASN A 71 -1.21 3.57 -13.27
C ASN A 71 -1.74 4.26 -12.01
N ARG A 72 -3.07 4.30 -11.89
CA ARG A 72 -3.79 4.78 -10.70
C ARG A 72 -4.77 3.71 -10.21
N TYR A 73 -5.22 3.83 -8.97
CA TYR A 73 -6.37 3.07 -8.50
C TYR A 73 -7.68 3.68 -9.03
N TYR A 74 -8.66 2.82 -9.34
CA TYR A 74 -9.96 3.19 -9.88
C TYR A 74 -11.01 2.08 -9.62
N ASP A 75 -12.29 2.37 -9.70
CA ASP A 75 -13.35 1.35 -9.67
C ASP A 75 -14.20 1.50 -10.94
N ASP A 76 -14.42 0.40 -11.66
CA ASP A 76 -15.18 0.36 -12.92
C ASP A 76 -16.70 0.51 -12.69
N LEU A 77 -17.19 0.35 -11.44
CA LEU A 77 -18.60 0.57 -11.11
C LEU A 77 -18.96 2.05 -11.11
N SER A 78 -20.25 2.32 -11.31
CA SER A 78 -20.82 3.67 -11.30
C SER A 78 -20.47 4.44 -10.03
N ASN A 79 -20.36 5.77 -10.18
CA ASN A 79 -20.20 6.74 -9.09
C ASN A 79 -21.40 6.71 -8.12
N THR A 80 -21.40 5.71 -7.26
CA THR A 80 -22.48 5.33 -6.34
C THR A 80 -21.87 4.85 -5.03
N PRO A 81 -22.53 5.00 -3.88
CA PRO A 81 -22.05 4.50 -2.60
C PRO A 81 -21.65 3.02 -2.64
N ARG A 82 -20.57 2.63 -1.95
CA ARG A 82 -20.15 1.24 -1.78
C ARG A 82 -21.27 0.44 -1.09
N PRO A 83 -21.71 -0.71 -1.63
CA PRO A 83 -22.78 -1.49 -0.98
C PRO A 83 -22.45 -1.94 0.45
N GLU A 84 -21.17 -2.21 0.74
CA GLU A 84 -20.70 -2.63 2.05
C GLU A 84 -20.56 -1.50 3.08
N ALA A 85 -20.58 -0.24 2.62
CA ALA A 85 -20.44 0.97 3.43
C ALA A 85 -21.41 2.06 2.95
N PHE A 86 -22.64 1.66 2.60
CA PHE A 86 -23.58 2.49 1.86
C PHE A 86 -23.96 3.76 2.63
N PHE A 87 -24.20 3.60 3.94
CA PHE A 87 -24.59 4.70 4.81
C PHE A 87 -23.44 5.70 4.95
N GLU A 88 -22.25 5.20 5.26
CA GLU A 88 -21.03 5.97 5.45
C GLU A 88 -20.68 6.78 4.21
N ASP A 89 -20.65 6.13 3.03
CA ASP A 89 -20.39 6.80 1.76
C ASP A 89 -21.44 7.86 1.44
N THR A 90 -22.72 7.56 1.68
CA THR A 90 -23.82 8.51 1.44
C THR A 90 -23.67 9.77 2.30
N GLU A 91 -23.35 9.61 3.58
CA GLU A 91 -23.12 10.72 4.50
C GLU A 91 -21.90 11.58 4.12
N ILE A 92 -20.86 10.97 3.55
CA ILE A 92 -19.73 11.72 2.99
C ILE A 92 -20.16 12.45 1.71
N GLY A 93 -20.91 11.80 0.84
CA GLY A 93 -21.42 12.40 -0.40
C GLY A 93 -22.31 13.63 -0.14
N HIS A 94 -23.07 13.66 0.96
CA HIS A 94 -23.87 14.82 1.35
C HIS A 94 -23.05 16.03 1.82
N LYS A 95 -21.75 15.86 2.14
CA LYS A 95 -20.88 16.93 2.64
C LYS A 95 -20.14 17.70 1.54
N THR A 96 -20.23 17.25 0.29
CA THR A 96 -19.41 17.79 -0.80
C THR A 96 -20.18 17.82 -2.11
N ASP A 97 -19.91 18.85 -2.93
CA ASP A 97 -20.42 18.94 -4.30
C ASP A 97 -19.51 18.23 -5.32
N ASN A 98 -18.46 17.53 -4.86
CA ASN A 98 -17.54 16.80 -5.74
C ASN A 98 -18.27 15.67 -6.48
N PRO A 99 -18.48 15.77 -7.81
CA PRO A 99 -19.25 14.78 -8.55
C PRO A 99 -18.54 13.43 -8.64
N ASN A 100 -17.26 13.33 -8.27
CA ASN A 100 -16.48 12.08 -8.29
C ASN A 100 -16.26 11.48 -6.89
N ILE A 101 -16.99 11.94 -5.87
CA ILE A 101 -16.76 11.53 -4.48
C ILE A 101 -16.79 10.00 -4.31
N TYR A 102 -17.80 9.31 -4.86
CA TYR A 102 -17.92 7.87 -4.68
C TYR A 102 -16.86 7.08 -5.44
N VAL A 103 -16.44 7.55 -6.63
CA VAL A 103 -15.32 6.92 -7.35
C VAL A 103 -14.02 7.07 -6.55
N ASN A 104 -13.78 8.22 -5.91
CA ASN A 104 -12.59 8.41 -5.08
C ASN A 104 -12.60 7.53 -3.82
N LEU A 105 -13.75 7.37 -3.15
CA LEU A 105 -13.90 6.46 -2.01
C LEU A 105 -13.64 5.01 -2.43
N ARG A 106 -14.22 4.57 -3.56
CA ARG A 106 -14.01 3.22 -4.10
C ARG A 106 -12.58 2.96 -4.55
N ALA A 107 -11.95 3.95 -5.20
CA ALA A 107 -10.55 3.85 -5.59
C ALA A 107 -9.62 3.76 -4.37
N ALA A 108 -9.96 4.41 -3.25
CA ALA A 108 -9.21 4.24 -2.00
C ALA A 108 -9.35 2.81 -1.46
N ALA A 109 -10.54 2.20 -1.57
CA ALA A 109 -10.70 0.78 -1.23
C ALA A 109 -9.92 -0.15 -2.17
N GLU A 110 -9.82 0.16 -3.47
CA GLU A 110 -8.90 -0.56 -4.39
C GLU A 110 -7.43 -0.40 -3.98
N SER A 111 -7.05 0.76 -3.45
CA SER A 111 -5.68 0.97 -2.98
C SER A 111 -5.30 0.12 -1.76
N GLY A 112 -6.30 -0.41 -1.04
CA GLY A 112 -6.13 -1.05 0.26
C GLY A 112 -5.88 -0.05 1.40
N TRP A 113 -5.92 1.27 1.13
CA TRP A 113 -5.74 2.35 2.10
C TRP A 113 -7.03 3.18 2.27
N ASP A 114 -8.15 2.52 2.57
CA ASP A 114 -9.46 3.09 2.87
C ASP A 114 -9.64 3.30 4.39
N PHE A 115 -9.51 4.50 4.95
CA PHE A 115 -9.05 5.74 4.31
C PHE A 115 -7.76 6.25 4.94
N SER A 116 -7.17 7.26 4.29
CA SER A 116 -5.91 7.88 4.66
C SER A 116 -5.87 9.33 4.20
N SER A 117 -5.20 10.19 4.97
CA SER A 117 -4.79 11.54 4.61
C SER A 117 -4.00 11.58 3.30
N ARG A 118 -3.36 10.46 2.93
CA ARG A 118 -2.69 10.23 1.63
C ARG A 118 -3.52 10.67 0.43
N TRP A 119 -4.84 10.52 0.50
CA TRP A 119 -5.77 10.77 -0.61
C TRP A 119 -6.55 12.08 -0.48
N MET A 120 -6.36 12.83 0.60
CA MET A 120 -7.23 13.94 1.00
C MET A 120 -6.54 15.29 0.76
N GLU A 121 -7.29 16.30 0.33
CA GLU A 121 -6.77 17.68 0.26
C GLU A 121 -6.64 18.28 1.67
N ASP A 122 -7.66 18.09 2.51
CA ASP A 122 -7.64 18.37 3.94
C ASP A 122 -7.59 17.04 4.69
N GLU A 123 -6.48 16.79 5.39
CA GLU A 123 -6.25 15.58 6.19
C GLU A 123 -7.30 15.34 7.30
N ASN A 124 -8.12 16.34 7.64
CA ASN A 124 -9.22 16.20 8.62
C ASN A 124 -10.57 15.86 7.99
N ASP A 125 -10.74 16.05 6.68
CA ASP A 125 -12.05 15.95 6.02
C ASP A 125 -12.03 14.98 4.84
N LEU A 126 -12.57 13.78 5.08
CA LEU A 126 -12.69 12.73 4.07
C LEU A 126 -13.51 13.17 2.85
N SER A 127 -14.37 14.17 2.97
CA SER A 127 -15.14 14.71 1.82
C SER A 127 -14.23 15.35 0.75
N THR A 128 -12.98 15.65 1.10
CA THR A 128 -11.95 16.20 0.21
C THR A 128 -11.12 15.13 -0.52
N ILE A 129 -11.49 13.85 -0.38
CA ILE A 129 -10.77 12.74 -1.02
C ILE A 129 -10.74 12.85 -2.56
N GLN A 130 -9.57 12.61 -3.14
CA GLN A 130 -9.29 12.76 -4.56
C GLN A 130 -8.38 11.65 -5.11
N THR A 131 -8.50 10.43 -4.58
CA THR A 131 -7.67 9.26 -4.90
C THR A 131 -7.38 9.07 -6.39
N THR A 132 -8.38 9.27 -7.24
CA THR A 132 -8.25 9.06 -8.70
C THR A 132 -7.41 10.11 -9.42
N ASN A 133 -7.04 11.21 -8.74
CA ASN A 133 -6.13 12.23 -9.26
C ASN A 133 -4.66 11.87 -9.02
N PHE A 134 -4.38 10.84 -8.23
CA PHE A 134 -3.03 10.41 -7.90
C PHE A 134 -2.56 9.24 -8.76
N ILE A 135 -1.27 9.26 -9.07
CA ILE A 135 -0.49 8.12 -9.51
C ILE A 135 0.25 7.60 -8.27
N PRO A 136 -0.16 6.46 -7.70
CA PRO A 136 0.39 5.97 -6.44
C PRO A 136 1.77 5.33 -6.62
N ILE A 137 2.71 5.63 -5.72
CA ILE A 137 4.07 5.10 -5.78
C ILE A 137 4.08 3.57 -5.61
N ASP A 138 3.35 3.06 -4.62
CA ASP A 138 3.24 1.63 -4.31
C ASP A 138 2.71 0.81 -5.49
N LEU A 139 1.60 1.24 -6.11
CA LEU A 139 1.03 0.58 -7.28
C LEU A 139 2.05 0.46 -8.41
N ASN A 140 2.73 1.55 -8.74
CA ASN A 140 3.66 1.56 -9.87
C ASN A 140 4.94 0.77 -9.56
N CYS A 141 5.36 0.67 -8.30
CA CYS A 141 6.41 -0.27 -7.92
C CYS A 141 5.96 -1.74 -8.06
N LEU A 142 4.74 -2.08 -7.66
CA LEU A 142 4.21 -3.45 -7.82
C LEU A 142 4.06 -3.84 -9.29
N LEU A 143 3.65 -2.90 -10.15
CA LEU A 143 3.58 -3.14 -11.60
C LEU A 143 4.95 -3.25 -12.24
N TYR A 144 5.95 -2.51 -11.75
CA TYR A 144 7.35 -2.71 -12.18
C TYR A 144 7.81 -4.14 -11.87
N HIS A 145 7.49 -4.65 -10.68
CA HIS A 145 7.79 -6.04 -10.33
C HIS A 145 7.07 -7.03 -11.27
N LEU A 146 5.78 -6.83 -11.53
CA LEU A 146 5.01 -7.67 -12.46
C LEU A 146 5.61 -7.67 -13.88
N GLU A 147 6.05 -6.52 -14.38
CA GLU A 147 6.73 -6.42 -15.69
C GLU A 147 8.03 -7.22 -15.71
N LEU A 148 8.84 -7.14 -14.66
CA LEU A 148 10.04 -7.98 -14.53
C LEU A 148 9.70 -9.47 -14.50
N SER A 149 8.69 -9.88 -13.72
CA SER A 149 8.25 -11.28 -13.65
C SER A 149 7.77 -11.83 -14.99
N LEU A 150 7.25 -10.97 -15.87
CA LEU A 150 6.83 -11.31 -17.24
C LEU A 150 7.94 -11.21 -18.29
N GLY A 151 9.14 -10.74 -17.91
CA GLY A 151 10.25 -10.50 -18.84
C GLY A 151 10.07 -9.25 -19.72
N LYS A 152 9.17 -8.34 -19.35
CA LYS A 152 8.91 -7.06 -20.04
C LYS A 152 9.93 -5.99 -19.63
N ILE A 153 11.20 -6.25 -19.94
CA ILE A 153 12.34 -5.45 -19.44
C ILE A 153 12.28 -4.00 -19.92
N THR A 154 11.83 -3.75 -21.15
CA THR A 154 11.71 -2.39 -21.69
C THR A 154 10.63 -1.58 -20.98
N GLU A 155 9.46 -2.18 -20.75
CA GLU A 155 8.35 -1.57 -20.03
C GLU A 155 8.73 -1.30 -18.57
N ALA A 156 9.37 -2.28 -17.92
CA ALA A 156 9.88 -2.12 -16.56
C ALA A 156 10.87 -0.95 -16.46
N GLU A 157 11.81 -0.84 -17.41
CA GLU A 157 12.78 0.26 -17.41
C GLU A 157 12.12 1.62 -17.65
N HIS A 158 11.16 1.72 -18.58
CA HIS A 158 10.38 2.95 -18.77
C HIS A 158 9.62 3.34 -17.50
N ARG A 159 8.99 2.37 -16.82
CA ARG A 159 8.29 2.61 -15.55
C ARG A 159 9.24 3.05 -14.45
N ARG A 160 10.41 2.42 -14.34
CA ARG A 160 11.46 2.78 -13.38
C ARG A 160 11.90 4.24 -13.58
N GLN A 161 12.13 4.65 -14.84
CA GLN A 161 12.48 6.02 -15.19
C GLN A 161 11.36 7.00 -14.87
N ALA A 162 10.11 6.63 -15.14
CA ALA A 162 8.94 7.44 -14.83
C ALA A 162 8.75 7.62 -13.31
N ILE A 163 8.90 6.55 -12.51
CA ILE A 163 8.88 6.63 -11.04
C ILE A 163 9.97 7.60 -10.55
N GLN A 164 11.19 7.47 -11.07
CA GLN A 164 12.29 8.36 -10.71
C GLN A 164 12.02 9.83 -11.06
N LYS A 165 11.39 10.09 -12.21
CA LYS A 165 11.07 11.44 -12.68
C LYS A 165 9.93 12.10 -11.89
N TYR A 166 8.84 11.37 -11.65
CA TYR A 166 7.60 11.97 -11.15
C TYR A 166 7.43 11.84 -9.64
N MET A 167 8.03 10.84 -9.01
CA MET A 167 7.70 10.47 -7.64
C MET A 167 8.86 10.69 -6.67
N TRP A 168 10.10 10.85 -7.11
CA TRP A 168 11.19 11.25 -6.21
C TRP A 168 11.14 12.74 -5.92
N SER A 169 10.98 13.13 -4.65
CA SER A 169 11.07 14.53 -4.22
C SER A 169 12.48 14.84 -3.72
N ASN A 170 13.18 15.74 -4.43
CA ASN A 170 14.48 16.25 -3.97
C ASN A 170 14.37 17.17 -2.74
N GLU A 171 13.21 17.79 -2.52
CA GLU A 171 12.99 18.63 -1.35
C GLU A 171 12.78 17.76 -0.10
N LEU A 172 11.88 16.78 -0.20
CA LEU A 172 11.55 15.90 0.92
C LEU A 172 12.57 14.78 1.10
N GLN A 173 13.40 14.50 0.10
CA GLN A 173 14.35 13.38 0.07
C GLN A 173 13.63 12.05 0.31
N PHE A 174 12.49 11.87 -0.38
CA PHE A 174 11.60 10.72 -0.23
C PHE A 174 10.74 10.53 -1.49
N PHE A 175 10.21 9.31 -1.69
CA PHE A 175 9.27 9.06 -2.76
C PHE A 175 7.83 9.38 -2.35
N MET A 176 7.11 10.07 -3.23
CA MET A 176 5.78 10.62 -3.02
C MET A 176 4.85 10.15 -4.14
N ASP A 177 3.55 10.09 -3.86
CA ASP A 177 2.55 9.97 -4.92
C ASP A 177 2.56 11.23 -5.81
N TYR A 178 2.19 11.08 -7.09
CA TYR A 178 2.13 12.20 -8.01
C TYR A 178 0.68 12.56 -8.36
N ASN A 179 0.24 13.78 -8.07
CA ASN A 179 -1.06 14.27 -8.50
C ASN A 179 -0.94 14.80 -9.92
N PHE A 180 -1.44 14.04 -10.90
CA PHE A 180 -1.26 14.39 -12.32
C PHE A 180 -2.22 15.48 -12.81
N ILE A 181 -3.30 15.74 -12.08
CA ILE A 181 -4.21 16.85 -12.35
C ILE A 181 -3.56 18.18 -11.94
N LYS A 182 -2.99 18.22 -10.74
CA LYS A 182 -2.25 19.39 -10.21
C LYS A 182 -0.81 19.48 -10.72
N LYS A 183 -0.33 18.42 -11.39
CA LYS A 183 1.04 18.27 -11.89
C LYS A 183 2.11 18.44 -10.83
N GLN A 184 1.83 17.98 -9.60
CA GLN A 184 2.72 18.13 -8.45
C GLN A 184 2.78 16.85 -7.62
N GLN A 185 3.90 16.68 -6.92
CA GLN A 185 4.04 15.62 -5.92
C GLN A 185 3.13 15.90 -4.73
N SER A 186 2.64 14.84 -4.09
CA SER A 186 1.98 14.95 -2.79
C SER A 186 2.98 15.43 -1.73
N ASN A 187 2.49 16.16 -0.74
CA ASN A 187 3.25 16.53 0.45
C ASN A 187 3.02 15.56 1.63
N CYS A 188 2.11 14.58 1.47
CA CYS A 188 1.83 13.60 2.51
C CYS A 188 2.90 12.49 2.50
N LEU A 189 3.75 12.49 3.54
CA LEU A 189 4.77 11.45 3.74
C LEU A 189 4.11 10.18 4.30
N THR A 190 4.18 9.09 3.53
CA THR A 190 3.59 7.79 3.87
C THR A 190 4.59 6.65 3.67
N LEU A 191 4.37 5.52 4.33
CA LEU A 191 5.23 4.34 4.14
C LEU A 191 5.16 3.75 2.71
N ALA A 192 4.24 4.19 1.85
CA ALA A 192 4.25 3.81 0.43
C ALA A 192 5.56 4.24 -0.26
N GLY A 193 6.19 5.34 0.17
CA GLY A 193 7.47 5.81 -0.35
C GLY A 193 8.66 4.89 -0.07
N VAL A 194 8.46 3.78 0.66
CA VAL A 194 9.48 2.75 0.92
C VAL A 194 9.48 1.66 -0.17
N PHE A 195 8.39 1.51 -0.93
CA PHE A 195 8.28 0.49 -1.99
C PHE A 195 9.40 0.56 -3.05
N PRO A 196 9.87 1.75 -3.49
CA PRO A 196 11.00 1.85 -4.40
C PRO A 196 12.30 1.29 -3.83
N MET A 197 12.51 1.40 -2.51
CA MET A 197 13.67 0.80 -1.85
C MET A 197 13.53 -0.72 -1.79
N TRP A 198 12.34 -1.20 -1.39
CA TRP A 198 12.06 -2.63 -1.30
C TRP A 198 12.22 -3.36 -2.64
N LEU A 199 11.69 -2.78 -3.72
CA LEU A 199 11.71 -3.37 -5.06
C LEU A 199 12.91 -2.91 -5.91
N LYS A 200 13.96 -2.38 -5.27
CA LYS A 200 15.26 -2.03 -5.87
C LYS A 200 15.16 -1.05 -7.05
N ILE A 201 14.18 -0.14 -7.00
CA ILE A 201 14.02 0.98 -7.95
C ILE A 201 14.85 2.19 -7.50
N ALA A 202 14.92 2.42 -6.19
CA ALA A 202 15.69 3.50 -5.58
C ALA A 202 17.20 3.31 -5.81
N THR A 203 17.92 4.40 -6.04
CA THR A 203 19.39 4.39 -6.06
C THR A 203 19.94 4.18 -4.64
N SER A 204 21.21 3.81 -4.53
CA SER A 204 21.86 3.66 -3.22
C SER A 204 21.81 4.94 -2.38
N ASP A 205 21.93 6.13 -2.99
CA ASP A 205 21.82 7.40 -2.26
C ASP A 205 20.38 7.70 -1.83
N GLN A 206 19.40 7.43 -2.69
CA GLN A 206 17.98 7.54 -2.32
C GLN A 206 17.63 6.59 -1.17
N ALA A 207 18.15 5.36 -1.19
CA ALA A 207 17.95 4.39 -0.11
C ALA A 207 18.47 4.93 1.24
N LYS A 208 19.60 5.65 1.26
CA LYS A 208 20.11 6.29 2.47
C LYS A 208 19.14 7.33 3.02
N HIS A 209 18.60 8.17 2.15
CA HIS A 209 17.62 9.18 2.52
C HIS A 209 16.31 8.57 3.01
N ILE A 210 15.80 7.54 2.32
CA ILE A 210 14.61 6.79 2.72
C ILE A 210 14.81 6.19 4.12
N ALA A 211 15.92 5.51 4.38
CA ALA A 211 16.23 4.95 5.69
C ALA A 211 16.28 6.01 6.80
N SER A 212 16.92 7.16 6.53
CA SER A 212 16.95 8.29 7.47
C SER A 212 15.56 8.85 7.76
N ARG A 213 14.67 8.93 6.74
CA ARG A 213 13.27 9.34 6.93
C ARG A 213 12.46 8.32 7.71
N ILE A 214 12.64 7.02 7.44
CA ILE A 214 12.02 5.94 8.23
C ILE A 214 12.36 6.09 9.71
N GLU A 215 13.65 6.21 10.03
CA GLU A 215 14.14 6.32 11.40
C GLU A 215 13.65 7.59 12.11
N SER A 216 13.75 8.74 11.44
CA SER A 216 13.45 10.04 12.07
C SER A 216 11.97 10.38 12.14
N LEU A 217 11.15 9.91 11.18
CA LEU A 217 9.77 10.35 11.04
C LEU A 217 8.74 9.27 11.31
N PHE A 218 8.98 8.02 10.89
CA PHE A 218 7.99 6.95 10.95
C PHE A 218 8.18 5.99 12.13
N LEU A 219 9.43 5.78 12.57
CA LEU A 219 9.75 4.87 13.66
C LEU A 219 9.19 5.39 14.99
N ARG A 220 8.49 4.50 15.69
CA ARG A 220 7.87 4.69 17.00
C ARG A 220 8.18 3.48 17.87
N ASP A 221 7.80 3.53 19.14
CA ASP A 221 8.12 2.46 20.11
C ASP A 221 7.48 1.12 19.74
N GLY A 222 6.32 1.15 19.08
CA GLY A 222 5.58 -0.02 18.65
C GLY A 222 5.85 -0.50 17.22
N GLY A 223 6.74 0.14 16.47
CA GLY A 223 6.97 -0.13 15.05
C GLY A 223 6.88 1.16 14.21
N LEU A 224 6.48 1.06 12.96
CA LEU A 224 6.35 2.19 12.05
C LEU A 224 4.92 2.72 11.99
N SER A 225 4.76 4.03 12.08
CA SER A 225 3.50 4.70 11.80
C SER A 225 3.24 4.78 10.31
N THR A 226 1.98 4.70 9.87
CA THR A 226 1.61 4.59 8.45
C THR A 226 1.88 5.87 7.66
N THR A 227 1.59 7.01 8.29
CA THR A 227 1.86 8.36 7.80
C THR A 227 2.48 9.18 8.94
N ILE A 228 2.74 10.45 8.70
CA ILE A 228 3.16 11.40 9.75
C ILE A 228 2.07 12.42 10.10
N SER A 229 0.83 12.22 9.61
CA SER A 229 -0.27 13.15 9.88
C SER A 229 -0.72 13.06 11.33
N ASP A 230 -0.59 14.14 12.10
CA ASP A 230 -1.09 14.20 13.48
C ASP A 230 -2.55 14.68 13.57
N LYS A 231 -3.18 14.97 12.43
CA LYS A 231 -4.54 15.52 12.39
C LYS A 231 -5.59 14.54 11.88
N SER A 232 -5.19 13.64 10.97
CA SER A 232 -6.10 12.62 10.44
C SER A 232 -6.61 11.69 11.54
N THR A 233 -7.87 11.33 11.41
CA THR A 233 -8.53 10.31 12.25
C THR A 233 -8.79 9.02 11.48
N GLN A 234 -8.29 8.93 10.24
CA GLN A 234 -8.47 7.76 9.38
C GLN A 234 -7.57 6.60 9.81
N GLN A 235 -7.92 5.39 9.38
CA GLN A 235 -7.24 4.19 9.88
C GLN A 235 -5.85 3.93 9.28
N TRP A 236 -5.63 4.35 8.04
CA TRP A 236 -4.33 4.26 7.37
C TRP A 236 -3.52 5.55 7.56
N ASP A 237 -3.44 6.00 8.81
CA ASP A 237 -2.68 7.16 9.25
C ASP A 237 -2.07 6.92 10.63
N ASN A 238 -1.19 7.83 11.05
CA ASN A 238 -0.73 7.90 12.42
C ASN A 238 -1.91 8.03 13.41
N PRO A 239 -1.89 7.29 14.55
CA PRO A 239 -0.77 6.54 15.11
C PRO A 239 -0.74 5.05 14.71
N ASN A 240 -1.52 4.63 13.74
CA ASN A 240 -1.65 3.22 13.41
C ASN A 240 -0.45 2.70 12.60
N GLY A 241 0.03 1.52 12.95
CA GLY A 241 0.93 0.68 12.16
C GLY A 241 0.21 -0.56 11.65
N TRP A 242 0.49 -0.93 10.40
CA TRP A 242 -0.09 -2.08 9.72
C TRP A 242 0.97 -3.09 9.31
N ALA A 243 0.72 -4.37 9.58
CA ALA A 243 1.70 -5.44 9.38
C ALA A 243 2.33 -5.45 7.96
N PRO A 244 1.57 -5.28 6.86
CA PRO A 244 2.15 -5.25 5.52
C PRO A 244 3.22 -4.16 5.35
N LEU A 245 3.02 -2.97 5.95
CA LEU A 245 3.95 -1.85 5.82
C LEU A 245 5.19 -2.02 6.70
N GLN A 246 5.03 -2.69 7.86
CA GLN A 246 6.19 -3.11 8.67
C GLN A 246 7.06 -4.06 7.89
N TYR A 247 6.44 -5.05 7.22
CA TYR A 247 7.15 -6.04 6.43
C TYR A 247 7.89 -5.42 5.25
N VAL A 248 7.23 -4.55 4.48
CA VAL A 248 7.86 -3.83 3.35
C VAL A 248 9.09 -3.07 3.80
N ALA A 249 8.99 -2.28 4.88
CA ALA A 249 10.11 -1.50 5.38
C ALA A 249 11.23 -2.37 5.98
N TYR A 250 10.86 -3.42 6.73
CA TYR A 250 11.81 -4.40 7.25
C TYR A 250 12.62 -5.05 6.13
N CYS A 251 11.94 -5.57 5.10
CA CYS A 251 12.60 -6.21 3.96
C CYS A 251 13.47 -5.23 3.18
N ALA A 252 12.97 -4.01 2.93
CA ALA A 252 13.74 -2.96 2.27
C ALA A 252 15.07 -2.69 2.98
N LEU A 253 15.03 -2.56 4.32
CA LEU A 253 16.20 -2.23 5.14
C LEU A 253 17.17 -3.40 5.28
N ILE A 254 16.68 -4.61 5.55
CA ILE A 254 17.55 -5.80 5.71
C ILE A 254 18.23 -6.17 4.40
N GLN A 255 17.59 -5.93 3.25
CA GLN A 255 18.19 -6.18 1.94
C GLN A 255 19.13 -5.05 1.48
N THR A 256 19.25 -3.96 2.25
CA THR A 256 20.12 -2.83 1.92
C THR A 256 21.34 -2.81 2.86
N PRO A 257 22.56 -2.98 2.33
CA PRO A 257 23.77 -3.00 3.15
C PRO A 257 23.93 -1.76 4.04
N GLY A 258 24.20 -1.98 5.33
CA GLY A 258 24.41 -0.94 6.33
C GLY A 258 23.16 -0.47 7.06
N TYR A 259 21.97 -1.02 6.73
CA TYR A 259 20.69 -0.68 7.35
C TYR A 259 20.04 -1.83 8.11
N GLU A 260 20.78 -2.93 8.30
CA GLU A 260 20.29 -4.15 8.95
C GLU A 260 19.85 -3.89 10.39
N ILE A 261 20.57 -3.03 11.11
CA ILE A 261 20.25 -2.66 12.50
C ILE A 261 18.90 -1.95 12.59
N LEU A 262 18.62 -1.01 11.68
CA LEU A 262 17.33 -0.31 11.65
C LEU A 262 16.20 -1.27 11.29
N GLY A 263 16.43 -2.16 10.31
CA GLY A 263 15.49 -3.23 9.97
C GLY A 263 15.17 -4.12 11.17
N ARG A 264 16.18 -4.62 11.89
CA ARG A 264 16.00 -5.42 13.11
C ARG A 264 15.28 -4.66 14.22
N THR A 265 15.54 -3.36 14.35
CA THR A 265 14.85 -2.51 15.34
C THR A 265 13.34 -2.44 15.05
N ILE A 266 12.94 -2.25 13.78
CA ILE A 266 11.53 -2.26 13.38
C ILE A 266 10.88 -3.60 13.68
N ARG A 267 11.56 -4.69 13.28
CA ARG A 267 11.11 -6.06 13.55
C ARG A 267 10.86 -6.29 15.04
N GLU A 268 11.82 -5.95 15.88
CA GLU A 268 11.77 -6.20 17.32
C GLU A 268 10.67 -5.37 18.00
N ARG A 269 10.52 -4.10 17.64
CA ARG A 269 9.45 -3.24 18.18
C ARG A 269 8.07 -3.73 17.79
N TRP A 270 7.87 -4.08 16.52
CA TRP A 270 6.61 -4.61 16.03
C TRP A 270 6.24 -5.94 16.69
N MET A 271 7.19 -6.89 16.72
CA MET A 271 6.98 -8.20 17.36
C MET A 271 6.68 -8.06 18.86
N SER A 272 7.42 -7.21 19.57
CA SER A 272 7.21 -6.98 21.01
C SER A 272 5.81 -6.42 21.28
N LEU A 273 5.34 -5.50 20.43
CA LEU A 273 3.97 -4.99 20.52
C LEU A 273 2.93 -6.09 20.28
N ASN A 274 3.11 -6.89 19.23
CA ASN A 274 2.22 -8.01 18.93
C ASN A 274 2.16 -9.03 20.08
N GLU A 275 3.32 -9.46 20.61
CA GLU A 275 3.45 -10.42 21.71
C GLU A 275 2.76 -9.91 22.98
N ARG A 276 2.97 -8.63 23.33
CA ARG A 276 2.37 -8.03 24.51
C ARG A 276 0.84 -8.00 24.41
N ILE A 277 0.30 -7.51 23.30
CA ILE A 277 -1.16 -7.47 23.08
C ILE A 277 -1.74 -8.89 23.01
N PHE A 278 -1.04 -9.83 22.40
CA PHE A 278 -1.46 -11.23 22.38
C PHE A 278 -1.50 -11.82 23.80
N LYS A 279 -0.51 -11.50 24.64
CA LYS A 279 -0.49 -11.94 26.06
C LYS A 279 -1.63 -11.32 26.87
N GLU A 280 -2.00 -10.07 26.60
CA GLU A 280 -3.09 -9.36 27.28
C GLU A 280 -4.48 -9.82 26.84
N THR A 281 -4.66 -10.13 25.55
CA THR A 281 -5.99 -10.31 24.94
C THR A 281 -6.26 -11.72 24.41
N GLY A 282 -5.21 -12.52 24.22
CA GLY A 282 -5.26 -13.82 23.52
C GLY A 282 -5.40 -13.69 22.00
N LYS A 283 -5.22 -12.50 21.42
CA LYS A 283 -5.52 -12.20 20.00
C LYS A 283 -4.45 -11.36 19.33
N MET A 284 -4.28 -11.58 18.03
CA MET A 284 -3.54 -10.68 17.13
C MET A 284 -4.54 -9.74 16.46
N MET A 285 -4.18 -8.48 16.26
CA MET A 285 -5.09 -7.44 15.77
C MET A 285 -4.82 -7.13 14.30
N GLU A 286 -5.81 -6.57 13.61
CA GLU A 286 -5.68 -6.05 12.24
C GLU A 286 -4.58 -4.98 12.10
N LYS A 287 -4.53 -4.06 13.06
CA LYS A 287 -3.63 -2.90 13.12
C LYS A 287 -3.34 -2.54 14.58
N TYR A 288 -2.27 -1.78 14.84
CA TYR A 288 -1.81 -1.46 16.20
C TYR A 288 -1.49 0.03 16.34
N ASP A 289 -1.77 0.63 17.50
CA ASP A 289 -1.25 1.96 17.83
C ASP A 289 0.24 1.81 18.16
N VAL A 290 1.10 2.30 17.27
CA VAL A 290 2.55 2.16 17.42
C VAL A 290 3.17 3.31 18.21
N VAL A 291 2.40 4.35 18.51
CA VAL A 291 2.84 5.53 19.29
C VAL A 291 2.53 5.32 20.76
N ASN A 292 1.27 5.04 21.09
CA ASN A 292 0.82 4.73 22.44
C ASN A 292 0.39 3.27 22.52
N MET A 293 1.38 2.41 22.79
CA MET A 293 1.19 0.97 22.88
C MET A 293 0.14 0.54 23.94
N ASN A 294 -0.19 1.39 24.92
CA ASN A 294 -1.19 1.07 25.94
C ASN A 294 -2.64 1.28 25.47
N LYS A 295 -2.84 1.74 24.23
CA LYS A 295 -4.17 1.97 23.65
C LYS A 295 -4.45 1.00 22.51
N PRO A 296 -5.69 0.53 22.35
CA PRO A 296 -6.13 -0.12 21.13
C PRO A 296 -6.01 0.85 19.94
N ALA A 297 -5.60 0.33 18.79
CA ALA A 297 -5.66 1.06 17.54
C ALA A 297 -7.10 1.44 17.18
N GLY A 298 -7.27 2.58 16.52
CA GLY A 298 -8.59 3.13 16.19
C GLY A 298 -8.67 3.70 14.78
N GLY A 299 -9.64 4.59 14.56
CA GLY A 299 -9.85 5.31 13.31
C GLY A 299 -10.51 4.49 12.20
N GLY A 300 -11.02 5.20 11.19
CA GLY A 300 -11.75 4.64 10.07
C GLY A 300 -13.25 4.38 10.36
N GLU A 301 -13.89 3.66 9.45
CA GLU A 301 -15.35 3.49 9.44
C GLU A 301 -15.86 2.29 10.27
N TYR A 302 -14.97 1.40 10.73
CA TYR A 302 -15.34 0.20 11.49
C TYR A 302 -14.39 -0.10 12.65
N LYS A 303 -14.86 -0.92 13.60
CA LYS A 303 -14.05 -1.38 14.76
C LYS A 303 -12.94 -2.33 14.30
N ALA A 304 -11.76 -2.23 14.91
CA ALA A 304 -10.63 -3.12 14.62
C ALA A 304 -11.03 -4.61 14.64
N GLN A 305 -10.50 -5.39 13.69
CA GLN A 305 -10.81 -6.81 13.54
C GLN A 305 -9.79 -7.73 14.24
N ASP A 306 -10.28 -8.88 14.68
CA ASP A 306 -9.52 -9.87 15.46
C ASP A 306 -8.89 -10.99 14.60
N GLY A 307 -7.76 -11.51 15.07
CA GLY A 307 -7.10 -12.74 14.60
C GLY A 307 -6.10 -12.58 13.44
N PHE A 308 -5.81 -11.37 13.00
CA PHE A 308 -5.77 -11.05 11.56
C PHE A 308 -4.65 -11.70 10.71
N GLY A 309 -5.02 -12.18 9.52
CA GLY A 309 -4.17 -13.01 8.65
C GLY A 309 -2.80 -12.41 8.29
N TRP A 310 -2.73 -11.14 7.85
CA TRP A 310 -1.44 -10.51 7.55
C TRP A 310 -0.58 -10.31 8.81
N THR A 311 -1.19 -10.12 9.98
CA THR A 311 -0.46 -9.82 11.22
C THR A 311 0.23 -11.10 11.65
N ASN A 312 -0.50 -12.20 11.61
CA ASN A 312 0.03 -13.53 11.89
C ASN A 312 1.15 -13.90 10.90
N GLY A 313 0.92 -13.68 9.59
CA GLY A 313 1.89 -14.00 8.55
C GLY A 313 3.20 -13.22 8.71
N VAL A 314 3.11 -11.90 8.87
CA VAL A 314 4.28 -11.03 9.05
C VAL A 314 5.00 -11.34 10.37
N TYR A 315 4.28 -11.55 11.46
CA TYR A 315 4.87 -11.94 12.74
C TYR A 315 5.65 -13.24 12.61
N LEU A 316 5.07 -14.28 12.00
CA LEU A 316 5.73 -15.58 11.82
C LEU A 316 6.99 -15.47 10.96
N GLU A 317 6.94 -14.71 9.86
CA GLU A 317 8.10 -14.48 9.01
C GLU A 317 9.21 -13.75 9.78
N MET A 318 8.88 -12.65 10.46
CA MET A 318 9.82 -11.91 11.29
C MET A 318 10.42 -12.77 12.43
N PHE A 319 9.58 -13.59 13.07
CA PHE A 319 10.01 -14.53 14.09
C PHE A 319 10.98 -15.56 13.54
N TYR A 320 10.68 -16.15 12.39
CA TYR A 320 11.55 -17.12 11.72
C TYR A 320 12.91 -16.49 11.38
N GLN A 321 12.92 -15.32 10.76
CA GLN A 321 14.15 -14.59 10.43
C GLN A 321 14.99 -14.28 11.67
N LYS A 322 14.35 -13.93 12.80
CA LYS A 322 15.05 -13.69 14.07
C LYS A 322 15.76 -14.95 14.59
N GLN A 323 15.13 -16.12 14.47
CA GLN A 323 15.71 -17.40 14.91
C GLN A 323 16.88 -17.86 14.03
N THR A 324 16.89 -17.49 12.75
CA THR A 324 17.99 -17.86 11.83
C THR A 324 19.22 -16.97 11.94
N GLU A 325 19.09 -15.79 12.55
CA GLU A 325 20.20 -14.84 12.78
C GLU A 325 20.97 -15.08 14.09
N SER A 326 20.37 -15.81 15.05
CA SER A 326 20.90 -16.10 16.39
C SER A 326 21.71 -17.38 16.45
#